data_AF-A0A8S4QCE5-F1
#
_entry.id   AF-A0A8S4QCE5-F1
#
_cell.length_a   1.000
_cell.length_b   1.000
_cell.length_c   1.000
_cell.angle_alpha   90.00
_cell.angle_beta   90.00
_cell.angle_gamma   90.00
#
_symmetry.space_group_name_H-M   'P 1'
#
loop_
_entity.id
_entity.type
_entity.pdbx_description
1 polymer ?
#
loop_
_entity_poly.entity_id
_entity_poly.type
_entity_poly.pdbx_seq_one_letter_code
_entity_poly.pdbx_strand_id
1 'polypeptide(L)'
;MIVFFCQVLSGVLRLKETLTHLMWGVTIELLRVTELFIDQCEAGEGESKRRDVGECIPVLKPVPGCRLPDDHRTVAGPPQVEILPIPTLQRLLAAQLPNTKLKLLRIPFHATWRQSLADFQ
;
A
#
# COMPACT_ATOMS: atom_id res chain seq x y z
N MET A 1 3.87 -2.83 -10.62
CA MET A 1 2.96 -3.27 -9.54
C MET A 1 2.67 -2.11 -8.59
N ILE A 2 2.03 -1.04 -9.07
CA ILE A 2 1.66 0.15 -8.26
C ILE A 2 0.18 0.54 -8.52
N VAL A 3 -0.36 0.15 -9.66
CA VAL A 3 -1.74 0.48 -10.10
C VAL A 3 -2.83 -0.34 -9.37
N PHE A 4 -2.48 -1.42 -8.66
CA PHE A 4 -3.48 -2.34 -8.10
C PHE A 4 -3.96 -2.01 -6.70
N PHE A 5 -3.29 -1.12 -5.95
CA PHE A 5 -3.64 -0.90 -4.55
C PHE A 5 -5.10 -0.45 -4.37
N CYS A 6 -5.55 0.54 -5.16
CA CYS A 6 -6.91 1.07 -5.01
C CYS A 6 -8.00 0.13 -5.55
N GLN A 7 -7.80 -0.47 -6.73
CA GLN A 7 -8.80 -1.36 -7.32
C GLN A 7 -8.96 -2.67 -6.53
N VAL A 8 -7.84 -3.26 -6.08
CA VAL A 8 -7.86 -4.48 -5.27
C VAL A 8 -8.47 -4.18 -3.90
N LEU A 9 -8.10 -3.08 -3.25
CA LEU A 9 -8.66 -2.69 -1.96
C LEU A 9 -10.19 -2.51 -2.04
N SER A 10 -10.68 -1.81 -3.07
CA SER A 10 -12.13 -1.66 -3.29
C SER A 10 -12.85 -3.01 -3.41
N GLY A 11 -12.23 -3.99 -4.09
CA GLY A 11 -12.76 -5.35 -4.18
C GLY A 11 -12.77 -6.07 -2.83
N VAL A 12 -11.66 -6.02 -2.11
CA VAL A 12 -11.51 -6.63 -0.78
C VAL A 12 -12.55 -6.08 0.20
N LEU A 13 -12.79 -4.77 0.20
CA LEU A 13 -13.76 -4.13 1.09
C LEU A 13 -15.22 -4.54 0.80
N ARG A 14 -15.55 -4.91 -0.45
CA ARG A 14 -16.85 -5.50 -0.78
C ARG A 14 -17.05 -6.88 -0.16
N LEU A 15 -15.97 -7.57 0.18
CA LEU A 15 -15.98 -8.90 0.81
C LEU A 15 -15.88 -8.83 2.34
N LYS A 16 -15.91 -7.64 2.96
CA LYS A 16 -15.65 -7.46 4.41
C LYS A 16 -16.46 -8.35 5.34
N GLU A 17 -17.67 -8.75 4.93
CA GLU A 17 -18.59 -9.56 5.74
C GLU A 17 -18.26 -11.05 5.68
N THR A 18 -17.63 -11.51 4.59
CA THR A 18 -17.39 -12.95 4.32
C THR A 18 -15.91 -13.30 4.28
N LEU A 19 -15.01 -12.32 4.11
CA LEU A 19 -13.58 -12.53 4.01
C LEU A 19 -12.99 -12.85 5.39
N THR A 20 -12.56 -14.09 5.58
CA THR A 20 -11.99 -14.54 6.87
C THR A 20 -10.47 -14.41 6.93
N HIS A 21 -9.79 -14.46 5.79
CA HIS A 21 -8.33 -14.40 5.69
C HIS A 21 -7.90 -13.55 4.49
N LEU A 22 -6.90 -12.69 4.70
CA LEU A 22 -6.28 -11.89 3.65
C LEU A 22 -4.76 -11.96 3.80
N MET A 23 -4.09 -12.47 2.76
CA MET A 23 -2.64 -12.40 2.66
C MET A 23 -2.27 -11.32 1.64
N TRP A 24 -1.55 -10.29 2.09
CA TRP A 24 -1.12 -9.20 1.23
C TRP A 24 0.39 -9.27 1.01
N GLY A 25 0.80 -9.59 -0.22
CA GLY A 25 2.20 -9.60 -0.62
C GLY A 25 2.68 -8.21 -1.02
N VAL A 26 3.83 -7.79 -0.48
CA VAL A 26 4.60 -6.63 -0.96
C VAL A 26 5.94 -7.12 -1.44
N THR A 27 6.36 -6.69 -2.63
CA THR A 27 7.64 -7.14 -3.17
C THR A 27 8.80 -6.40 -2.54
N ILE A 28 9.89 -7.12 -2.27
CA ILE A 28 11.09 -6.54 -1.67
C ILE A 28 11.69 -5.46 -2.58
N GLU A 29 11.62 -5.68 -3.89
CA GLU A 29 12.10 -4.77 -4.91
C GLU A 29 11.29 -3.47 -4.94
N LEU A 30 9.97 -3.53 -4.70
CA LEU A 30 9.16 -2.32 -4.56
C LEU A 30 9.58 -1.53 -3.32
N LEU A 31 9.78 -2.20 -2.19
CA LEU A 31 10.23 -1.56 -0.95
C LEU A 31 11.58 -0.85 -1.17
N ARG A 32 12.55 -1.52 -1.82
CA ARG A 32 13.86 -0.93 -2.15
C ARG A 32 13.76 0.28 -3.07
N VAL A 33 12.95 0.22 -4.13
CA VAL A 33 12.77 1.38 -5.03
C VAL A 33 12.09 2.55 -4.30
N THR A 34 11.19 2.25 -3.38
CA THR A 34 10.53 3.27 -2.55
C THR A 34 11.51 3.93 -1.59
N GLU A 35 12.36 3.14 -0.94
CA GLU A 35 13.44 3.63 -0.07
C GLU A 35 14.39 4.55 -0.83
N LEU A 36 14.87 4.12 -2.00
CA LEU A 36 15.73 4.96 -2.86
C LEU A 36 15.05 6.27 -3.29
N PHE A 37 13.74 6.24 -3.54
CA PHE A 37 12.98 7.45 -3.86
C PHE A 37 12.93 8.41 -2.68
N ILE A 38 12.69 7.91 -1.46
CA ILE A 38 12.67 8.73 -0.24
C ILE A 38 14.05 9.35 -0.02
N ASP A 39 15.12 8.57 -0.11
CA ASP A 39 16.50 9.06 0.04
C ASP A 39 16.81 10.19 -0.94
N GLN A 40 16.37 10.08 -2.20
CA GLN A 40 16.56 11.13 -3.21
C GLN A 40 15.76 12.40 -2.90
N CYS A 41 14.59 12.28 -2.30
CA CYS A 41 13.80 13.43 -1.86
C CYS A 41 14.40 14.10 -0.60
N GLU A 42 14.92 13.31 0.34
CA GLU A 42 15.47 13.80 1.61
C GLU A 42 16.93 14.29 1.49
N ALA A 43 17.66 13.93 0.44
CA ALA A 43 19.04 14.36 0.20
C ALA A 43 19.24 15.90 0.08
N GLY A 44 18.16 16.69 0.04
CA GLY A 44 18.20 18.16 0.08
C GLY A 44 17.97 18.81 1.46
N GLU A 45 17.49 18.06 2.45
CA GLU A 45 17.15 18.58 3.79
C GLU A 45 17.90 17.75 4.85
N GLY A 46 18.87 18.38 5.53
CA GLY A 46 19.89 17.71 6.34
C GLY A 46 19.39 16.60 7.29
N GLU A 47 20.22 15.54 7.39
CA GLU A 47 20.08 14.31 8.18
C GLU A 47 19.12 14.42 9.38
N SER A 48 17.84 14.14 9.16
CA SER A 48 16.85 14.11 10.24
C SER A 48 16.01 12.85 10.17
N LYS A 49 16.34 11.93 11.09
CA LYS A 49 15.64 10.68 11.40
C LYS A 49 15.59 9.68 10.24
N ARG A 50 16.45 8.66 10.32
CA ARG A 50 16.16 7.31 9.79
C ARG A 50 14.78 6.89 10.30
N ARG A 51 13.73 7.22 9.55
CA ARG A 51 12.42 6.58 9.68
C ARG A 51 12.63 5.11 9.30
N ASP A 52 11.68 4.22 9.57
CA ASP A 52 11.70 2.87 8.99
C ASP A 52 11.44 2.97 7.47
N VAL A 53 12.39 3.57 6.73
CA VAL A 53 12.28 3.97 5.32
C VAL A 53 12.05 2.75 4.43
N GLY A 54 12.62 1.60 4.80
CA GLY A 54 12.45 0.31 4.11
C GLY A 54 11.07 -0.36 4.28
N GLU A 55 10.14 0.26 5.00
CA GLU A 55 8.77 -0.24 5.21
C GLU A 55 7.70 0.70 4.65
N CYS A 56 7.98 1.37 3.53
CA CYS A 56 7.03 2.25 2.86
C CYS A 56 6.65 1.74 1.46
N ILE A 57 5.43 2.05 1.01
CA ILE A 57 4.95 1.75 -0.35
C ILE A 57 4.33 3.00 -1.01
N PRO A 58 4.44 3.15 -2.34
CA PRO A 58 3.72 4.17 -3.07
C PRO A 58 2.24 3.78 -3.20
N VAL A 59 1.34 4.69 -2.81
CA VAL A 59 -0.11 4.55 -2.96
C VAL A 59 -0.69 5.72 -3.74
N LEU A 60 -1.79 5.49 -4.46
CA LEU A 60 -2.52 6.54 -5.16
C LEU A 60 -3.64 7.07 -4.28
N LYS A 61 -3.71 8.40 -4.10
CA LYS A 61 -4.87 9.07 -3.50
C LYS A 61 -5.98 9.28 -4.54
N PRO A 62 -7.27 9.16 -4.14
CA PRO A 62 -7.75 8.79 -2.81
C PRO A 62 -7.69 7.27 -2.58
N VAL A 63 -7.29 6.86 -1.37
CA VAL A 63 -7.33 5.45 -0.96
C VAL A 63 -8.78 5.04 -0.69
N PRO A 64 -9.35 4.05 -1.40
CA PRO A 64 -10.76 3.68 -1.23
C PRO A 64 -11.08 3.23 0.19
N GLY A 65 -12.16 3.76 0.76
CA GLY A 65 -12.67 3.36 2.09
C GLY A 65 -11.81 3.82 3.29
N CYS A 66 -10.69 4.50 3.06
CA CYS A 66 -9.80 4.98 4.13
C CYS A 66 -9.67 6.50 4.08
N ARG A 67 -10.07 7.18 5.16
CA ARG A 67 -9.62 8.56 5.41
C ARG A 67 -8.26 8.48 6.09
N LEU A 68 -7.20 8.82 5.37
CA LEU A 68 -5.89 9.03 5.97
C LEU A 68 -5.97 10.23 6.94
N PRO A 69 -5.21 10.26 8.04
CA PRO A 69 -5.19 11.41 8.95
C PRO A 69 -4.94 12.70 8.18
N ASP A 70 -5.80 13.70 8.43
CA ASP A 70 -5.80 15.02 7.80
C ASP A 70 -4.51 15.78 8.11
N ASP A 71 -3.54 15.75 7.21
CA ASP A 71 -2.60 16.86 7.02
C ASP A 71 -2.51 17.34 5.57
N HIS A 72 -3.14 16.63 4.63
CA HIS A 72 -3.23 17.09 3.24
C HIS A 72 -4.63 16.89 2.70
N ARG A 73 -5.36 18.01 2.70
CA ARG A 73 -6.63 18.27 2.01
C ARG A 73 -6.75 17.42 0.75
N THR A 74 -7.91 16.79 0.55
CA THR A 74 -8.35 16.28 -0.76
C THR A 74 -8.35 17.44 -1.76
N VAL A 75 -7.22 17.67 -2.42
CA VAL A 75 -7.13 18.59 -3.54
C VAL A 75 -7.80 17.88 -4.71
N ALA A 76 -8.86 18.48 -5.24
CA ALA A 76 -9.43 18.11 -6.53
C ALA A 76 -8.35 18.32 -7.60
N GLY A 77 -7.59 17.28 -7.88
CA GLY A 77 -6.43 17.28 -8.76
C GLY A 77 -6.15 15.86 -9.26
N PRO A 78 -5.20 15.70 -10.20
CA PRO A 78 -4.79 14.39 -10.69
C PRO A 78 -4.37 13.46 -9.53
N PRO A 79 -4.52 12.13 -9.67
CA PRO A 79 -4.15 11.17 -8.63
C PRO A 79 -2.73 11.43 -8.13
N GLN A 80 -2.58 11.73 -6.85
CA GLN A 80 -1.28 11.98 -6.24
C GLN A 80 -0.70 10.67 -5.71
N VAL A 81 0.58 10.43 -5.98
CA VAL A 81 1.34 9.32 -5.38
C VAL A 81 1.82 9.78 -4.01
N GLU A 82 1.47 9.03 -2.97
CA GLU A 82 1.91 9.24 -1.60
C GLU A 82 2.73 8.04 -1.13
N ILE A 83 3.71 8.30 -0.27
CA ILE A 83 4.50 7.26 0.39
C ILE A 83 3.79 6.87 1.69
N LEU A 84 3.25 5.65 1.75
CA LEU A 84 2.51 5.14 2.90
C LEU A 84 3.35 4.11 3.67
N PRO A 85 3.56 4.29 4.99
CA PRO A 85 4.17 3.27 5.84
C PRO A 85 3.30 2.02 5.94
N ILE A 86 3.95 0.85 5.86
CA ILE A 86 3.32 -0.46 5.99
C ILE A 86 2.54 -0.63 7.31
N PRO A 87 3.03 -0.17 8.48
CA PRO A 87 2.24 -0.23 9.71
C PRO A 87 0.94 0.59 9.64
N THR A 88 0.94 1.71 8.91
CA THR A 88 -0.27 2.50 8.68
C THR A 88 -1.23 1.75 7.77
N LEU A 89 -0.75 1.12 6.71
CA LEU A 89 -1.56 0.23 5.87
C LEU A 89 -2.21 -0.89 6.67
N GLN A 90 -1.44 -1.57 7.52
CA GLN A 90 -1.93 -2.65 8.37
C GLN A 90 -3.06 -2.19 9.29
N ARG A 91 -2.89 -1.03 9.96
CA ARG A 91 -3.94 -0.44 10.80
C ARG A 91 -5.20 -0.11 10.01
N LEU A 92 -5.06 0.47 8.83
CA LEU A 92 -6.19 0.80 7.96
C LEU A 92 -6.96 -0.46 7.55
N LEU A 93 -6.26 -1.50 7.08
CA LEU A 93 -6.87 -2.75 6.69
C LEU A 93 -7.56 -3.45 7.87
N ALA A 94 -6.91 -3.49 9.04
CA ALA A 94 -7.49 -4.08 10.24
C ALA A 94 -8.76 -3.35 10.70
N ALA A 95 -8.79 -2.01 10.59
CA ALA A 95 -9.97 -1.21 10.93
C ALA A 95 -11.14 -1.47 9.96
N GLN A 96 -10.85 -1.65 8.68
CA GLN A 96 -11.88 -1.88 7.65
C GLN A 96 -12.35 -3.34 7.57
N LEU A 97 -11.53 -4.28 8.04
CA LEU A 97 -11.75 -5.73 7.97
C LEU A 97 -11.62 -6.36 9.37
N PRO A 98 -12.45 -5.97 10.35
CA PRO A 98 -12.26 -6.35 11.77
C PRO A 98 -12.39 -7.86 12.02
N ASN A 99 -13.09 -8.58 11.14
CA ASN A 99 -13.31 -10.02 11.24
C ASN A 99 -12.33 -10.83 10.37
N THR A 100 -11.38 -10.19 9.71
CA THR A 100 -10.45 -10.82 8.76
C THR A 100 -9.06 -10.96 9.37
N LYS A 101 -8.48 -12.16 9.33
CA LYS A 101 -7.08 -12.38 9.68
C LYS A 101 -6.18 -11.86 8.56
N LEU A 102 -5.46 -10.78 8.82
CA LEU A 102 -4.53 -10.15 7.90
C LEU A 102 -3.10 -10.68 8.10
N LYS A 103 -2.42 -11.07 7.03
CA LYS A 103 -0.98 -11.33 7.01
C LYS A 103 -0.31 -10.57 5.89
N LEU A 104 0.61 -9.65 6.22
CA LEU A 104 1.48 -9.05 5.22
C LEU A 104 2.72 -9.92 5.02
N LEU A 105 3.13 -10.09 3.77
CA LEU A 105 4.28 -10.90 3.38
C LEU A 105 5.24 -10.06 2.56
N ARG A 106 6.54 -10.19 2.82
CA ARG A 106 7.61 -9.71 1.94
C ARG A 106 7.97 -10.84 0.99
N ILE A 107 7.87 -10.60 -0.30
CA ILE A 107 8.06 -11.64 -1.32
C ILE A 107 9.07 -11.12 -2.35
N PRO A 108 10.11 -11.88 -2.72
CA PRO A 108 10.95 -11.52 -3.85
C PRO A 108 10.12 -11.48 -5.14
N PHE A 109 10.30 -10.46 -5.99
CA PHE A 109 9.52 -10.30 -7.22
C PHE A 109 9.65 -11.51 -8.14
N HIS A 110 10.85 -12.10 -8.24
CA HIS A 110 11.08 -13.31 -9.04
C HIS A 110 10.32 -14.55 -8.52
N ALA A 111 9.84 -14.52 -7.27
CA ALA A 111 9.00 -15.55 -6.67
C ALA A 111 7.50 -15.20 -6.76
N THR A 112 7.14 -14.17 -7.54
CA THR A 112 5.74 -13.80 -7.81
C THR A 112 5.36 -14.15 -9.24
N TRP A 113 4.08 -14.33 -9.48
CA TRP A 113 3.51 -14.54 -10.80
C TRP A 113 2.30 -13.62 -10.99
N ARG A 114 1.97 -13.30 -12.24
CA ARG A 114 0.81 -12.47 -12.59
C ARG A 114 -0.33 -13.36 -13.04
N GLN A 115 -1.49 -13.17 -12.42
CA GLN A 115 -2.75 -13.75 -12.87
C GLN A 115 -3.74 -12.62 -13.17
N SER A 116 -4.33 -12.62 -14.36
CA SER A 116 -5.41 -11.70 -14.71
C SER A 116 -6.76 -12.35 -14.44
N LEU A 117 -7.75 -11.56 -14.03
CA LEU A 117 -9.13 -12.04 -13.96
C LEU A 117 -9.70 -12.37 -15.35
N ALA A 118 -9.15 -11.76 -16.41
CA ALA A 118 -9.51 -12.08 -17.80
C ALA A 118 -9.06 -13.50 -18.21
N ASP A 119 -8.08 -14.08 -17.50
CA ASP A 119 -7.55 -15.42 -17.82
C ASP A 119 -8.49 -16.55 -17.34
N PHE A 120 -9.59 -16.22 -16.65
CA PHE A 120 -10.60 -17.16 -16.17
C PHE A 120 -11.87 -17.21 -17.05
N GLN A 121 -11.82 -16.62 -18.25
CA GLN A 121 -12.91 -16.63 -19.22
C GLN A 121 -12.86 -17.84 -20.16
#